data_AF-A0A239TF90-F1
#
_entry.id   AF-A0A239TF90-F1
#
_cell.length_a   1.000
_cell.length_b   1.000
_cell.length_c   1.000
_cell.angle_alpha   90.00
_cell.angle_beta   90.00
_cell.angle_gamma   90.00
#
_symmetry.space_group_name_H-M   'P 1'
#
loop_
_entity.id
_entity.type
_entity.pdbx_description
1 polymer ?
#
loop_
_entity_poly.entity_id
_entity_poly.type
_entity_poly.pdbx_seq_one_letter_code
_entity_poly.pdbx_strand_id
1 'polypeptide(L)'
;MKVNLINIGYGNIVAANRIISIIGPESAPVKRIIQDAKEAKNLIDATFGKKTRSVIIMDSGHVILSAVQPETVASRINIEIRREKD
;
A
#
# COMPACT_ATOMS: atom_id res chain seq x y z
N MET A 1 -21.46 8.34 -2.24
CA MET A 1 -20.53 7.93 -1.17
C MET A 1 -19.42 8.96 -1.07
N LYS A 2 -19.01 9.36 0.14
CA LYS A 2 -17.88 10.28 0.36
C LYS A 2 -16.58 9.49 0.21
N VAL A 3 -15.65 9.98 -0.61
CA VAL A 3 -14.31 9.37 -0.75
C VAL A 3 -13.50 9.71 0.49
N ASN A 4 -12.96 8.69 1.16
CA ASN A 4 -12.05 8.88 2.29
C ASN A 4 -10.61 8.89 1.77
N LEU A 5 -9.91 10.01 1.93
CA LEU A 5 -8.54 10.18 1.43
C LEU A 5 -7.55 10.09 2.58
N ILE A 6 -6.50 9.29 2.41
CA ILE A 6 -5.43 9.18 3.40
C ILE A 6 -4.06 9.41 2.79
N ASN A 7 -3.18 10.03 3.57
CA ASN A 7 -1.77 10.18 3.21
C ASN A 7 -1.05 8.83 3.33
N ILE A 8 -0.22 8.49 2.35
CA ILE A 8 0.62 7.28 2.34
C ILE A 8 2.12 7.60 2.29
N GLY A 9 2.51 8.82 2.65
CA GLY A 9 3.90 9.31 2.71
C GLY A 9 4.21 10.33 1.62
N TYR A 10 5.10 11.28 1.90
CA TYR A 10 5.63 12.26 0.93
C TYR A 10 4.56 13.05 0.17
N GLY A 11 3.42 13.35 0.82
CA GLY A 11 2.30 14.06 0.19
C GLY A 11 1.46 13.20 -0.77
N ASN A 12 1.77 11.92 -0.93
CA ASN A 12 0.95 10.99 -1.71
C ASN A 12 -0.33 10.64 -0.95
N ILE A 13 -1.46 10.65 -1.65
CA ILE A 13 -2.80 10.46 -1.08
C ILE A 13 -3.54 9.42 -1.90
N VAL A 14 -4.25 8.50 -1.23
CA VAL A 14 -5.06 7.45 -1.88
C VAL A 14 -6.47 7.39 -1.29
N ALA A 15 -7.40 6.83 -2.05
CA ALA A 15 -8.76 6.55 -1.59
C ALA A 15 -8.77 5.31 -0.67
N ALA A 16 -8.85 5.54 0.64
CA ALA A 16 -8.86 4.51 1.68
C ALA A 16 -9.94 3.46 1.45
N ASN A 17 -11.13 3.89 1.01
CA ASN A 17 -12.29 3.03 0.80
C ASN A 17 -12.15 2.07 -0.41
N ARG A 18 -11.03 2.14 -1.14
CA ARG A 18 -10.72 1.29 -2.29
C ARG A 18 -9.48 0.41 -2.07
N ILE A 19 -8.87 0.49 -0.89
CA ILE A 19 -7.76 -0.37 -0.49
C ILE A 19 -8.32 -1.76 -0.16
N ILE A 20 -7.80 -2.78 -0.81
CA ILE A 20 -8.11 -4.19 -0.52
C ILE A 20 -7.15 -4.75 0.53
N SER A 21 -5.86 -4.42 0.43
CA SER A 21 -4.85 -4.87 1.39
C SER A 21 -3.65 -3.94 1.47
N ILE A 22 -2.95 -4.00 2.61
CA ILE A 22 -1.67 -3.34 2.86
C ILE A 22 -0.73 -4.42 3.36
N ILE A 23 0.35 -4.69 2.62
CA ILE A 23 1.27 -5.80 2.92
C ILE A 23 2.73 -5.34 2.88
N GLY A 24 3.60 -6.07 3.55
CA GLY A 24 5.05 -5.84 3.50
C GLY A 24 5.68 -6.34 2.17
N PRO A 25 6.75 -5.69 1.66
CA PRO A 25 7.35 -6.01 0.36
C PRO A 25 8.34 -7.18 0.37
N GLU A 26 8.61 -7.79 1.53
CA GLU A 26 9.81 -8.62 1.72
C GLU A 26 9.68 -10.04 1.10
N SER A 27 8.46 -10.58 1.01
CA SER A 27 8.23 -11.96 0.55
C SER A 27 8.31 -12.11 -0.97
N ALA A 28 8.76 -13.28 -1.44
CA ALA A 28 8.87 -13.57 -2.87
C ALA A 28 7.53 -13.44 -3.64
N PRO A 29 6.37 -13.87 -3.10
CA PRO A 29 5.08 -13.64 -3.75
C PRO A 29 4.75 -12.16 -3.93
N VAL A 30 5.04 -11.31 -2.93
CA VAL A 30 4.78 -9.87 -3.04
C VAL A 30 5.67 -9.22 -4.07
N LYS A 31 6.95 -9.61 -4.15
CA LYS A 31 7.85 -9.14 -5.22
C LYS A 31 7.33 -9.49 -6.62
N ARG A 32 6.70 -10.66 -6.79
CA ARG A 32 6.02 -11.02 -8.05
C ARG A 32 4.84 -10.11 -8.34
N ILE A 33 3.95 -9.87 -7.36
CA ILE A 33 2.82 -8.93 -7.53
C ILE A 33 3.29 -7.54 -7.98
N ILE A 34 4.38 -7.03 -7.40
CA ILE A 34 4.96 -5.73 -7.81
C ILE A 34 5.43 -5.78 -9.26
N GLN A 35 6.12 -6.86 -9.64
CA GLN A 35 6.63 -7.04 -11.01
C GLN A 35 5.48 -7.16 -12.02
N ASP A 36 4.47 -7.98 -11.74
CA ASP A 36 3.30 -8.17 -12.58
C ASP A 36 2.54 -6.84 -12.77
N ALA A 37 2.38 -6.06 -11.70
CA ALA A 37 1.76 -4.73 -11.79
C ALA A 37 2.59 -3.75 -12.63
N LYS A 38 3.93 -3.84 -12.58
CA LYS A 38 4.83 -3.03 -13.40
C LYS A 38 4.68 -3.36 -14.88
N GLU A 39 4.64 -4.65 -15.21
CA GLU A 39 4.45 -5.15 -16.57
C GLU A 39 3.06 -4.79 -17.12
N ALA A 40 2.04 -4.88 -16.28
CA ALA A 40 0.66 -4.47 -16.60
C ALA A 40 0.45 -2.94 -16.62
N LYS A 41 1.49 -2.13 -16.38
CA LYS A 41 1.42 -0.65 -16.27
C LYS A 41 0.44 -0.13 -15.20
N ASN A 42 0.18 -0.93 -14.17
CA ASN A 42 -0.70 -0.61 -13.04
C ASN A 42 0.07 -0.36 -11.72
N LEU A 43 1.41 -0.36 -11.77
CA LEU A 43 2.26 -0.01 -10.63
C LEU A 43 2.39 1.51 -10.50
N ILE A 44 2.10 2.02 -9.31
CA ILE A 44 2.34 3.41 -8.93
C ILE A 44 3.45 3.44 -7.88
N ASP A 45 4.58 4.08 -8.21
CA ASP A 45 5.67 4.27 -7.26
C ASP A 45 5.49 5.59 -6.50
N ALA A 46 5.05 5.50 -5.24
CA ALA A 46 4.90 6.61 -4.31
C ALA A 46 6.00 6.64 -3.24
N THR A 47 7.15 6.02 -3.51
CA THR A 47 8.26 5.90 -2.53
C THR A 47 9.18 7.11 -2.50
N PHE A 48 9.17 7.96 -3.54
CA PHE A 48 10.10 9.09 -3.70
C PHE A 48 11.56 8.64 -3.65
N GLY A 49 11.88 7.48 -4.26
CA GLY A 49 13.23 6.93 -4.31
C GLY A 49 13.72 6.33 -3.00
N LYS A 50 12.87 6.23 -1.98
CA LYS A 50 13.20 5.58 -0.71
C LYS A 50 12.87 4.10 -0.74
N LYS A 51 13.38 3.34 0.25
CA LYS A 51 13.05 1.92 0.41
C LYS A 51 11.54 1.75 0.49
N THR A 52 10.97 0.89 -0.35
CA THR A 52 9.59 0.40 -0.23
C THR A 52 9.44 -0.28 1.14
N ARG A 53 8.48 0.19 1.93
CA ARG A 53 8.13 -0.37 3.24
C ARG A 53 6.75 -1.00 3.24
N SER A 54 5.86 -0.58 2.35
CA SER A 54 4.55 -1.20 2.16
C SER A 54 4.16 -1.25 0.69
N VAL A 55 3.27 -2.20 0.40
CA VAL A 55 2.61 -2.40 -0.88
C VAL A 55 1.11 -2.33 -0.61
N ILE A 56 0.44 -1.41 -1.28
CA ILE A 56 -1.01 -1.17 -1.13
C ILE A 56 -1.69 -1.71 -2.39
N ILE A 57 -2.64 -2.62 -2.21
CA ILE A 57 -3.42 -3.21 -3.31
C ILE A 57 -4.77 -2.52 -3.38
N MET A 58 -5.10 -1.99 -4.56
CA MET A 58 -6.35 -1.31 -4.84
C MET A 58 -7.36 -2.24 -5.53
N ASP A 59 -8.65 -2.00 -5.32
CA ASP A 59 -9.76 -2.71 -6.01
C ASP A 59 -9.74 -2.58 -7.55
N SER A 60 -9.01 -1.58 -8.06
CA SER A 60 -8.84 -1.28 -9.49
C SER A 60 -7.72 -2.10 -10.15
N GLY A 61 -7.03 -2.96 -9.40
CA GLY A 61 -5.85 -3.67 -9.86
C GLY A 61 -4.56 -2.86 -9.82
N HIS A 62 -4.60 -1.60 -9.37
CA HIS A 62 -3.39 -0.82 -9.13
C HIS A 62 -2.65 -1.33 -7.89
N VAL A 63 -1.33 -1.36 -7.98
CA VAL A 63 -0.44 -1.66 -6.87
C VAL A 63 0.36 -0.40 -6.58
N ILE A 64 0.35 0.07 -5.34
CA ILE A 64 1.00 1.31 -4.94
C ILE A 64 2.13 1.00 -3.96
N LEU A 65 3.35 1.41 -4.30
CA LEU A 65 4.51 1.28 -3.43
C LEU A 65 4.60 2.49 -2.51
N SER A 66 4.80 2.28 -1.21
CA SER A 66 4.98 3.36 -0.24
C SER A 66 6.20 3.11 0.62
N ALA A 67 6.87 4.21 0.98
CA ALA A 67 7.97 4.21 1.94
C ALA A 67 7.50 4.37 3.41
N VAL A 68 6.19 4.28 3.65
CA VAL A 68 5.56 4.23 4.98
C VAL A 68 5.29 2.77 5.36
N GLN A 69 5.42 2.44 6.65
CA GLN A 69 5.20 1.08 7.15
C GLN A 69 3.71 0.68 7.08
N PRO A 70 3.37 -0.60 6.82
CA PRO A 70 1.99 -1.07 6.74
C PRO A 70 1.13 -0.63 7.92
N GLU A 71 1.66 -0.72 9.13
CA GLU A 71 0.97 -0.41 10.38
C GLU A 71 0.62 1.08 10.48
N THR A 72 1.50 1.94 9.94
CA THR A 72 1.25 3.39 9.90
C THR A 72 0.22 3.76 8.85
N VAL A 73 0.13 3.01 7.74
CA VAL A 73 -0.95 3.21 6.76
C VAL A 73 -2.27 2.72 7.36
N ALA A 74 -2.27 1.57 8.04
CA ALA A 74 -3.43 0.99 8.73
C ALA A 74 -3.98 1.89 9.85
N SER A 75 -3.11 2.53 10.65
CA SER A 75 -3.57 3.46 11.68
C SER A 75 -4.25 4.71 11.10
N ARG A 76 -3.85 5.16 9.90
CA ARG A 76 -4.47 6.31 9.21
C ARG A 76 -5.85 5.99 8.64
N ILE A 77 -6.16 4.71 8.40
CA ILE A 77 -7.49 4.25 7.99
C ILE A 77 -8.37 3.86 9.19
N ASN A 78 -7.93 4.14 10.43
CA ASN A 78 -8.60 3.75 11.67
C ASN A 78 -8.86 2.24 11.76
N ILE A 79 -7.98 1.40 11.20
CA ILE A 79 -8.04 -0.04 11.39
C ILE A 79 -7.30 -0.41 12.68
N GLU A 80 -7.99 -1.10 13.60
CA GLU A 80 -7.36 -1.74 14.75
C GLU A 80 -6.52 -2.93 14.30
N ILE A 81 -5.20 -2.79 14.40
CA ILE A 81 -4.28 -3.90 14.14
C ILE A 81 -4.27 -4.80 15.38
N ARG A 82 -4.89 -5.98 15.27
CA ARG A 82 -4.67 -7.05 16.25
C ARG A 82 -3.25 -7.55 16.07
N ARG A 83 -2.40 -7.34 17.07
CA ARG A 83 -1.05 -7.92 17.07
C ARG A 83 -1.18 -9.43 17.14
N GLU A 84 -0.60 -10.15 16.19
CA GLU A 84 -0.32 -11.57 16.37
C GLU A 84 0.66 -11.69 17.55
N LYS A 85 0.29 -12.51 18.54
CA LYS A 85 1.23 -12.92 19.58
C LYS A 85 2.04 -14.06 18.97
N ASP A 86 3.35 -13.91 18.96
CA ASP A 86 4.30 -14.97 18.64
C ASP A 86 4.03 -16.24 19.48
#